data_AF-A0AA42ZQ76-F1
#
_entry.id   AF-A0AA42ZQ76-F1
#
_cell.length_a   1.000
_cell.length_b   1.000
_cell.length_c   1.000
_cell.angle_alpha   90.00
_cell.angle_beta   90.00
_cell.angle_gamma   90.00
#
_symmetry.space_group_name_H-M   'P 1'
#
loop_
_entity.id
_entity.type
_entity.pdbx_description
1 polymer ?
#
loop_
_entity_poly.entity_id
_entity_poly.type
_entity_poly.pdbx_seq_one_letter_code
_entity_poly.pdbx_strand_id
1 'polypeptide(L)'
;MKPRAKTKHGRDRTDWKRLRAMTEEEVLAAARSDEDARPATESELEEFRPVPMVDVKAVRRGLGLSQAAFASRFGVNLRTVQDWEQGRRRPEGPARLLLAVIERDPDVVPRVLGAPEAKAGKVKKQDIHVVPHPAGGWAIRREGASRASARHETQRAAIAAARVRAGRERVAVVVHRRDGSVRAGAG
;
A
#
# COMPACT_ATOMS: atom_id res chain seq x y z
N MET A 1 25.68 40.72 -25.12
CA MET A 1 25.44 39.52 -24.29
C MET A 1 26.30 39.62 -23.04
N LYS A 2 25.73 39.92 -21.86
CA LYS A 2 26.50 40.08 -20.61
C LYS A 2 26.69 38.71 -19.94
N PRO A 3 27.87 38.37 -19.40
CA PRO A 3 28.07 37.10 -18.73
C PRO A 3 27.32 37.08 -17.38
N ARG A 4 26.57 35.99 -17.12
CA ARG A 4 25.90 35.75 -15.83
C ARG A 4 26.94 35.51 -14.73
N ALA A 5 26.85 36.28 -13.66
CA ALA A 5 27.62 36.06 -12.43
C ALA A 5 27.24 34.69 -11.82
N LYS A 6 28.23 33.85 -11.56
CA LYS A 6 28.05 32.59 -10.82
C LYS A 6 27.94 32.93 -9.34
N THR A 7 26.74 32.90 -8.77
CA THR A 7 26.53 32.93 -7.32
C THR A 7 27.10 31.64 -6.70
N LYS A 8 28.29 31.73 -6.11
CA LYS A 8 28.84 30.67 -5.24
C LYS A 8 27.94 30.58 -4.01
N HIS A 9 27.12 29.55 -3.90
CA HIS A 9 26.59 29.15 -2.59
C HIS A 9 27.77 28.76 -1.72
N GLY A 10 28.00 29.50 -0.64
CA GLY A 10 29.00 29.18 0.37
C GLY A 10 28.70 27.80 0.92
N ARG A 11 29.64 26.88 0.77
CA ARG A 11 29.64 25.64 1.55
C ARG A 11 29.92 26.07 2.99
N ASP A 12 28.87 26.08 3.80
CA ASP A 12 29.03 26.18 5.23
C ASP A 12 29.92 25.02 5.68
N ARG A 13 31.08 25.36 6.23
CA ARG A 13 32.16 24.42 6.50
C ARG A 13 31.90 23.85 7.88
N THR A 14 30.91 22.97 8.00
CA THR A 14 30.62 22.25 9.24
C THR A 14 31.93 21.67 9.77
N ASP A 15 32.34 22.10 10.97
CA ASP A 15 33.60 21.66 11.58
C ASP A 15 33.42 20.25 12.14
N TRP A 16 33.58 19.28 11.25
CA TRP A 16 33.48 17.86 11.57
C TRP A 16 34.52 17.39 12.61
N LYS A 17 35.64 18.10 12.75
CA LYS A 17 36.66 17.78 13.76
C LYS A 17 36.18 18.17 15.14
N ARG A 18 35.55 19.34 15.28
CA ARG A 18 34.92 19.79 16.52
C ARG A 18 33.77 18.88 16.94
N LEU A 19 32.84 18.56 16.03
CA LEU A 19 31.67 17.73 16.35
C LEU A 19 32.06 16.33 16.85
N ARG A 20 33.09 15.71 16.26
CA ARG A 20 33.58 14.40 16.71
C ARG A 20 34.36 14.43 18.04
N ALA A 21 34.82 15.61 18.45
CA ALA A 21 35.52 15.79 19.72
C ALA A 21 34.57 16.11 20.89
N MET A 22 33.29 16.40 20.61
CA MET A 22 32.29 16.64 21.65
C MET A 22 32.02 15.34 22.42
N THR A 23 31.97 15.46 23.74
CA THR A 23 31.59 14.33 24.59
C THR A 23 30.09 14.05 24.49
N GLU A 24 29.64 12.84 24.83
CA GLU A 24 28.21 12.53 24.89
C GLU A 24 27.46 13.47 25.85
N GLU A 25 28.10 13.90 26.93
CA GLU A 25 27.53 14.83 27.90
C GLU A 25 27.30 16.22 27.30
N GLU A 26 28.29 16.75 26.57
CA GLU A 26 28.18 18.03 25.87
C GLU A 26 27.11 17.99 24.76
N VAL A 27 27.01 16.86 24.04
CA VAL A 27 25.97 16.63 23.04
C VAL A 27 24.58 16.60 23.68
N LEU A 28 24.42 15.88 24.79
CA LEU A 28 23.14 15.80 25.51
C LEU A 28 22.74 17.11 26.17
N ALA A 29 23.69 17.89 26.69
CA ALA A 29 23.44 19.22 27.23
C ALA A 29 22.95 20.18 26.13
N ALA A 30 23.62 20.17 24.97
CA ALA A 30 23.21 20.97 23.81
C ALA A 30 21.82 20.57 23.30
N ALA A 31 21.55 19.26 23.17
CA ALA A 31 20.23 18.77 22.78
C ALA A 31 19.15 19.18 23.79
N ARG A 32 19.40 19.09 25.10
CA ARG A 32 18.44 19.50 26.13
C ARG A 32 18.13 20.99 26.14
N SER A 33 19.08 21.83 25.72
CA SER A 33 18.89 23.28 25.63
C SER A 33 18.20 23.74 24.34
N ASP A 34 18.14 22.88 23.33
CA ASP A 34 17.45 23.12 22.07
C ASP A 34 16.02 22.60 22.18
N GLU A 35 15.03 23.48 22.07
CA GLU A 35 13.62 23.13 22.21
C GLU A 35 13.14 22.15 21.13
N ASP A 36 13.62 22.29 19.90
CA ASP A 36 13.20 21.46 18.75
C ASP A 36 13.96 20.12 18.70
N ALA A 37 15.13 20.04 19.36
CA ALA A 37 16.00 18.86 19.36
C ALA A 37 16.15 18.18 20.73
N ARG A 38 15.37 18.59 21.73
CA ARG A 38 15.36 17.98 23.06
C ARG A 38 15.02 16.49 22.98
N PRO A 39 15.76 15.61 23.70
CA PRO A 39 15.34 14.22 23.85
C PRO A 39 13.96 14.12 24.50
N ALA A 40 13.11 13.24 23.97
CA ALA A 40 11.81 12.95 24.57
C ALA A 40 11.97 12.52 26.04
N THR A 41 11.11 13.03 26.92
CA THR A 41 10.94 12.52 28.27
C THR A 41 10.29 11.13 28.23
N GLU A 42 10.41 10.39 29.34
CA GLU A 42 9.74 9.08 29.49
C GLU A 42 8.22 9.20 29.28
N SER A 43 7.59 10.23 29.85
CA SER A 43 6.16 10.47 29.69
C SER A 43 5.76 10.75 28.23
N GLU A 44 6.59 11.48 27.47
CA GLU A 44 6.38 11.74 26.04
C GLU A 44 6.51 10.45 25.21
N LEU A 45 7.43 9.56 25.59
CA LEU A 45 7.58 8.24 24.97
C LEU A 45 6.40 7.31 25.28
N GLU A 46 5.86 7.36 26.51
CA GLU A 46 4.68 6.59 26.90
C GLU A 46 3.40 7.06 26.18
N GLU A 47 3.26 8.37 25.94
CA GLU A 47 2.13 8.92 25.20
C GLU A 47 2.20 8.59 23.70
N PHE A 48 3.40 8.39 23.16
CA PHE A 48 3.59 8.01 21.76
C PHE A 48 2.93 6.65 21.47
N ARG A 49 1.82 6.69 20.72
CA ARG A 49 1.09 5.49 20.32
C ARG A 49 1.50 5.06 18.91
N PRO A 50 2.44 4.12 18.75
CA PRO A 50 2.83 3.64 17.43
C PRO A 50 1.66 2.90 16.78
N VAL A 51 1.53 3.08 15.46
CA VAL A 51 0.60 2.28 14.67
C VAL A 51 1.05 0.81 14.74
N PRO A 52 0.15 -0.13 15.12
CA PRO A 52 0.48 -1.54 15.20
C PRO A 52 0.87 -2.09 13.83
N MET A 53 1.51 -3.26 13.82
CA MET A 53 1.86 -3.95 12.58
C MET A 53 0.62 -4.27 11.75
N VAL A 54 0.64 -3.86 10.49
CA VAL A 54 -0.48 -4.09 9.55
C VAL A 54 -0.17 -5.31 8.68
N ASP A 55 -1.11 -6.24 8.61
CA ASP A 55 -1.07 -7.33 7.63
C ASP A 55 -1.56 -6.81 6.27
N VAL A 56 -0.61 -6.38 5.43
CA VAL A 56 -0.87 -5.87 4.08
C VAL A 56 -1.71 -6.84 3.23
N LYS A 57 -1.46 -8.15 3.39
CA LYS A 57 -2.14 -9.19 2.62
C LYS A 57 -3.59 -9.31 3.06
N ALA A 58 -3.86 -9.23 4.36
CA ALA A 58 -5.21 -9.23 4.90
C ALA A 58 -5.98 -7.99 4.45
N VAL A 59 -5.40 -6.80 4.59
CA VAL A 59 -6.00 -5.53 4.12
C VAL A 59 -6.38 -5.62 2.65
N ARG A 60 -5.42 -5.99 1.78
CA ARG A 60 -5.68 -6.12 0.34
C ARG A 60 -6.78 -7.14 0.03
N ARG A 61 -6.78 -8.29 0.70
CA ARG A 61 -7.79 -9.35 0.50
C ARG A 61 -9.17 -8.90 0.95
N GLY A 62 -9.27 -8.15 2.05
CA GLY A 62 -10.52 -7.54 2.52
C GLY A 62 -11.14 -6.61 1.48
N LEU A 63 -10.29 -5.92 0.69
CA LEU A 63 -10.72 -5.08 -0.42
C LEU A 63 -11.04 -5.86 -1.71
N GLY A 64 -10.78 -7.17 -1.76
CA GLY A 64 -11.02 -7.98 -2.95
C GLY A 64 -10.14 -7.59 -4.15
N LEU A 65 -8.93 -7.09 -3.90
CA LEU A 65 -8.00 -6.63 -4.94
C LEU A 65 -6.86 -7.64 -5.16
N SER A 66 -6.40 -7.77 -6.40
CA SER A 66 -5.09 -8.35 -6.70
C SER A 66 -3.96 -7.46 -6.19
N GLN A 67 -2.74 -8.01 -6.09
CA GLN A 67 -1.57 -7.21 -5.72
C GLN A 67 -1.35 -6.03 -6.69
N ALA A 68 -1.57 -6.25 -7.99
CA ALA A 68 -1.42 -5.23 -9.02
C ALA A 68 -2.47 -4.12 -8.92
N ALA A 69 -3.73 -4.47 -8.65
CA ALA A 69 -4.77 -3.46 -8.46
C ALA A 69 -4.60 -2.69 -7.14
N PHE A 70 -4.18 -3.35 -6.06
CA PHE A 70 -3.84 -2.67 -4.81
C PHE A 70 -2.73 -1.65 -5.01
N ALA A 71 -1.63 -2.08 -5.64
CA ALA A 71 -0.51 -1.22 -6.03
C ALA A 71 -0.99 -0.01 -6.86
N SER A 72 -1.77 -0.26 -7.90
CA SER A 72 -2.29 0.80 -8.78
C SER A 72 -3.26 1.74 -8.08
N ARG A 73 -4.13 1.24 -7.19
CA ARG A 73 -5.16 2.03 -6.51
C ARG A 73 -4.58 2.98 -5.48
N PHE A 74 -3.54 2.55 -4.76
CA PHE A 74 -2.93 3.30 -3.66
C PHE A 74 -1.58 3.92 -4.01
N GLY A 75 -1.15 3.84 -5.28
CA GLY A 75 0.10 4.44 -5.74
C GLY A 75 1.36 3.79 -5.18
N VAL A 76 1.30 2.49 -4.85
CA VAL A 76 2.44 1.74 -4.31
C VAL A 76 3.06 0.88 -5.41
N ASN A 77 4.39 0.74 -5.44
CA ASN A 77 5.04 -0.18 -6.39
C ASN A 77 4.61 -1.63 -6.13
N LEU A 78 4.25 -2.38 -7.18
CA LEU A 78 3.85 -3.79 -7.07
C LEU A 78 4.91 -4.65 -6.36
N ARG A 79 6.19 -4.42 -6.63
CA ARG A 79 7.28 -5.15 -5.96
C ARG A 79 7.31 -4.88 -4.47
N THR A 80 7.03 -3.65 -4.04
CA THR A 80 6.92 -3.29 -2.64
C THR A 80 5.78 -4.05 -1.94
N VAL A 81 4.60 -4.12 -2.58
CA VAL A 81 3.48 -4.92 -2.08
C VAL A 81 3.86 -6.40 -1.95
N GLN A 82 4.54 -6.96 -2.96
CA GLN A 82 5.03 -8.34 -2.91
C GLN A 82 6.05 -8.58 -1.80
N ASP A 83 7.02 -7.66 -1.61
CA ASP A 83 8.04 -7.76 -0.57
C ASP A 83 7.40 -7.73 0.83
N TRP A 84 6.38 -6.88 1.03
CA TRP A 84 5.63 -6.83 2.28
C TRP A 84 4.83 -8.12 2.53
N GLU A 85 4.06 -8.59 1.56
CA GLU A 85 3.23 -9.79 1.73
C GLU A 85 4.01 -11.10 1.84
N GLN A 86 5.27 -11.10 1.40
CA GLN A 86 6.19 -12.24 1.51
C GLN A 86 7.13 -12.10 2.72
N GLY A 87 7.02 -11.03 3.50
CA GLY A 87 7.82 -10.79 4.70
C GLY A 87 9.29 -10.44 4.44
N ARG A 88 9.68 -10.17 3.19
CA ARG A 88 11.04 -9.70 2.85
C ARG A 88 11.31 -8.29 3.38
N ARG A 89 10.27 -7.48 3.50
CA ARG A 89 10.28 -6.16 4.12
C ARG A 89 9.02 -5.97 4.94
N ARG A 90 9.04 -5.01 5.85
CA ARG A 90 7.86 -4.58 6.60
C ARG A 90 7.51 -3.13 6.26
N PRO A 91 6.22 -2.75 6.24
CA PRO A 91 5.85 -1.36 6.14
C PRO A 91 6.25 -0.63 7.42
N GLU A 92 6.92 0.51 7.26
CA GLU A 92 7.46 1.33 8.34
C GLU A 92 7.02 2.79 8.18
N GLY A 93 7.04 3.51 9.31
CA GLY A 93 6.72 4.94 9.38
C GLY A 93 5.42 5.29 8.63
N PRO A 94 5.45 6.26 7.69
CA PRO A 94 4.27 6.70 6.95
C PRO A 94 3.54 5.60 6.18
N ALA A 95 4.25 4.58 5.68
CA ALA A 95 3.62 3.49 4.93
C ALA A 95 2.69 2.66 5.82
N ARG A 96 3.10 2.40 7.07
CA ARG A 96 2.27 1.65 8.04
C ARG A 96 1.03 2.44 8.44
N LEU A 97 1.18 3.74 8.67
CA LEU A 97 0.07 4.65 8.96
C LEU A 97 -0.94 4.64 7.80
N LEU A 98 -0.47 4.83 6.57
CA LEU A 98 -1.33 4.84 5.38
C LEU A 98 -2.11 3.54 5.22
N LEU A 99 -1.48 2.39 5.45
CA LEU A 99 -2.14 1.08 5.36
C LEU A 99 -3.21 0.90 6.44
N ALA A 100 -2.96 1.34 7.67
CA ALA A 100 -3.96 1.32 8.74
C ALA A 100 -5.16 2.23 8.43
N VAL A 101 -4.90 3.39 7.82
CA VAL A 101 -5.97 4.28 7.36
C VAL A 101 -6.78 3.62 6.22
N ILE A 102 -6.12 3.01 5.23
CA ILE A 102 -6.79 2.30 4.12
C ILE A 102 -7.66 1.14 4.61
N GLU A 103 -7.21 0.41 5.63
CA GLU A 103 -8.00 -0.66 6.24
C GLU A 103 -9.33 -0.14 6.81
N ARG A 104 -9.32 1.08 7.37
CA ARG A 104 -10.51 1.71 7.97
C ARG A 104 -11.38 2.46 6.97
N ASP A 105 -10.77 3.18 6.02
CA ASP A 105 -11.40 3.95 4.96
C ASP A 105 -10.62 3.76 3.65
N PRO A 106 -10.99 2.80 2.80
CA PRO A 106 -10.28 2.51 1.55
C PRO A 106 -10.51 3.53 0.43
N ASP A 107 -11.40 4.50 0.64
CA ASP A 107 -11.75 5.52 -0.35
C ASP A 107 -11.05 6.85 -0.08
N VAL A 108 -10.45 7.04 1.10
CA VAL A 108 -9.68 8.24 1.47
C VAL A 108 -8.56 8.55 0.49
N VAL A 109 -7.75 7.57 0.10
CA VAL A 109 -6.58 7.79 -0.76
C VAL A 109 -7.02 8.16 -2.18
N PRO A 110 -7.89 7.38 -2.86
CA PRO A 110 -8.42 7.78 -4.18
C PRO A 110 -9.11 9.15 -4.17
N ARG A 111 -9.82 9.48 -3.10
CA ARG A 111 -10.52 10.76 -2.95
C ARG A 111 -9.55 11.93 -2.79
N VAL A 112 -8.55 11.81 -1.91
CA VAL A 112 -7.58 12.88 -1.61
C VAL A 112 -6.61 13.11 -2.75
N LEU A 113 -6.13 12.03 -3.38
CA LEU A 113 -5.21 12.15 -4.51
C LEU A 113 -5.89 12.64 -5.79
N GLY A 114 -7.22 12.83 -5.76
CA GLY A 114 -8.01 13.16 -6.94
C GLY A 114 -7.72 12.13 -8.01
N ALA A 115 -8.21 10.89 -7.84
CA ALA A 115 -8.17 9.87 -8.89
C ALA A 115 -8.43 10.61 -10.21
N PRO A 116 -7.45 10.63 -11.13
CA PRO A 116 -7.47 11.59 -12.23
C PRO A 116 -8.86 11.51 -12.83
N GLU A 117 -9.54 12.65 -13.00
CA GLU A 117 -10.72 12.70 -13.85
C GLU A 117 -10.35 11.88 -15.06
N ALA A 118 -11.03 10.74 -15.23
CA ALA A 118 -10.68 9.80 -16.25
C ALA A 118 -10.90 10.54 -17.56
N LYS A 119 -9.85 11.18 -18.10
CA LYS A 119 -9.84 11.63 -19.49
C LYS A 119 -10.32 10.41 -20.25
N ALA A 120 -11.44 10.55 -20.98
CA ALA A 120 -12.23 9.48 -21.60
C ALA A 120 -11.36 8.52 -22.46
N GLY A 121 -10.60 7.68 -21.77
CA GLY A 121 -9.50 6.90 -22.26
C GLY A 121 -9.64 5.56 -21.59
N LYS A 122 -10.10 4.59 -22.38
CA LYS A 122 -10.31 3.17 -22.07
C LYS A 122 -10.08 2.81 -20.59
N VAL A 123 -11.18 2.79 -19.81
CA VAL A 123 -11.19 2.21 -18.45
C VAL A 123 -10.49 0.86 -18.48
N LYS A 124 -9.43 0.70 -17.69
CA LYS A 124 -8.75 -0.60 -17.52
C LYS A 124 -9.81 -1.59 -17.05
N LYS A 125 -10.03 -2.65 -17.84
CA LYS A 125 -11.04 -3.66 -17.53
C LYS A 125 -10.56 -4.47 -16.33
N GLN A 126 -11.40 -4.55 -15.31
CA GLN A 126 -11.14 -5.28 -14.06
C GLN A 126 -11.10 -6.78 -14.29
N ASP A 127 -10.15 -7.47 -13.64
CA ASP A 127 -10.09 -8.92 -13.66
C ASP A 127 -11.33 -9.54 -13.02
N ILE A 128 -11.62 -10.79 -13.41
CA ILE A 128 -12.77 -11.53 -12.91
C ILE A 128 -12.32 -12.47 -11.82
N HIS A 129 -12.87 -12.32 -10.63
CA HIS A 129 -12.58 -13.15 -9.47
C HIS A 129 -13.64 -14.22 -9.27
N VAL A 130 -13.20 -15.45 -9.03
CA VAL A 130 -14.04 -16.57 -8.57
C VAL A 130 -13.74 -16.79 -7.09
N VAL A 131 -14.68 -16.42 -6.22
CA VAL A 131 -14.51 -16.42 -4.75
C VAL A 131 -15.51 -17.34 -4.05
N PRO A 132 -15.18 -17.94 -2.90
CA PRO A 132 -16.17 -18.64 -2.09
C PRO A 132 -17.26 -17.66 -1.62
N HIS A 133 -18.50 -18.13 -1.54
CA HIS A 133 -19.63 -17.32 -1.09
C HIS A 133 -20.05 -17.73 0.33
N PRO A 134 -20.32 -16.79 1.26
CA PRO A 134 -20.62 -17.09 2.67
C PRO A 134 -21.86 -17.97 2.86
N ALA A 135 -22.88 -17.83 2.01
CA ALA A 135 -24.07 -18.70 2.01
C ALA A 135 -23.84 -20.07 1.33
N GLY A 136 -22.58 -20.47 1.13
CA GLY A 136 -22.22 -21.65 0.34
C GLY A 136 -22.06 -21.37 -1.15
N GLY A 137 -21.34 -22.26 -1.84
CA GLY A 137 -21.04 -22.15 -3.26
C GLY A 137 -19.95 -21.11 -3.60
N TRP A 138 -20.00 -20.62 -4.83
CA TRP A 138 -18.97 -19.80 -5.47
C TRP A 138 -19.59 -18.61 -6.19
N ALA A 139 -18.96 -17.44 -6.06
CA ALA A 139 -19.40 -16.20 -6.67
C ALA A 139 -18.38 -15.69 -7.69
N ILE A 140 -18.89 -15.17 -8.81
CA ILE A 140 -18.10 -14.42 -9.80
C ILE A 140 -18.21 -12.94 -9.47
N ARG A 141 -17.10 -12.26 -9.27
CA ARG A 141 -17.02 -10.81 -8.98
C ARG A 141 -16.08 -10.14 -9.96
N ARG A 142 -16.28 -8.85 -10.22
CA ARG A 142 -15.21 -8.02 -10.77
C ARG A 142 -14.27 -7.61 -9.64
N GLU A 143 -13.00 -7.42 -9.97
CA GLU A 143 -12.03 -6.86 -9.04
C GLU A 143 -12.53 -5.55 -8.42
N GLY A 144 -12.50 -5.46 -7.08
CA GLY A 144 -13.00 -4.30 -6.33
C GLY A 144 -14.53 -4.16 -6.25
N ALA A 145 -15.32 -5.07 -6.84
CA ALA A 145 -16.78 -4.99 -6.80
C ALA A 145 -17.37 -5.56 -5.50
N SER A 146 -18.15 -4.73 -4.81
CA SER A 146 -18.86 -5.07 -3.56
C SER A 146 -19.99 -6.09 -3.74
N ARG A 147 -20.38 -6.46 -4.97
CA ARG A 147 -21.44 -7.45 -5.24
C ARG A 147 -20.99 -8.57 -6.18
N ALA A 148 -21.57 -9.75 -5.99
CA ALA A 148 -21.43 -10.87 -6.91
C ALA A 148 -22.19 -10.58 -8.21
N SER A 149 -21.51 -10.78 -9.33
CA SER A 149 -22.12 -10.72 -10.66
C SER A 149 -22.86 -12.00 -11.04
N ALA A 150 -22.48 -13.13 -10.44
CA ALA A 150 -23.18 -14.42 -10.55
C ALA A 150 -22.80 -15.31 -9.35
N ARG A 151 -23.63 -16.32 -9.08
CA ARG A 151 -23.38 -17.37 -8.08
C ARG A 151 -23.58 -18.75 -8.71
N HIS A 152 -22.79 -19.71 -8.25
CA HIS A 152 -22.81 -21.10 -8.70
C HIS A 152 -22.58 -22.02 -7.50
N GLU A 153 -23.12 -23.23 -7.55
CA GLU A 153 -22.94 -24.21 -6.47
C GLU A 153 -21.49 -24.70 -6.37
N THR A 154 -20.81 -24.88 -7.52
CA THR A 154 -19.46 -25.47 -7.57
C THR A 154 -18.42 -24.50 -8.13
N GLN A 155 -17.16 -24.68 -7.68
CA GLN A 155 -16.03 -23.89 -8.15
C GLN A 155 -15.83 -24.08 -9.66
N ARG A 156 -15.98 -25.33 -10.13
CA ARG A 156 -15.82 -25.69 -11.54
C ARG A 156 -16.81 -24.94 -12.43
N ALA A 157 -18.08 -24.87 -12.04
CA ALA A 157 -19.10 -24.12 -12.76
C ALA A 157 -18.80 -22.61 -12.79
N ALA A 158 -18.39 -22.04 -11.65
CA ALA A 158 -18.00 -20.63 -11.58
C ALA A 158 -16.77 -20.31 -12.43
N ILE A 159 -15.75 -21.17 -12.46
CA ILE A 159 -14.56 -21.02 -13.31
C ILE A 159 -14.95 -21.06 -14.79
N ALA A 160 -15.79 -22.00 -15.21
CA ALA A 160 -16.22 -22.12 -16.59
C ALA A 160 -16.94 -20.83 -17.06
N ALA A 161 -17.90 -20.34 -16.27
CA ALA A 161 -18.62 -19.10 -16.56
C ALA A 161 -17.70 -17.86 -16.53
N ALA A 162 -16.77 -17.79 -15.57
CA ALA A 162 -15.80 -16.70 -15.49
C ALA A 162 -14.87 -16.66 -16.71
N ARG A 163 -14.40 -17.81 -17.21
CA ARG A 163 -13.56 -17.89 -18.42
C ARG A 163 -14.26 -17.39 -19.68
N VAL A 164 -15.54 -17.72 -19.86
CA VAL A 164 -16.33 -17.19 -20.99
C VAL A 164 -16.40 -15.67 -20.94
N ARG A 165 -16.69 -15.12 -19.76
CA ARG A 165 -16.78 -13.67 -19.58
C ARG A 165 -15.42 -12.98 -19.74
N ALA A 166 -14.37 -13.57 -19.17
CA ALA A 166 -13.00 -13.09 -19.28
C ALA A 166 -12.50 -13.05 -20.73
N GLY A 167 -12.83 -14.05 -21.54
CA GLY A 167 -12.50 -14.07 -22.97
C GLY A 167 -13.17 -12.94 -23.76
N ARG A 168 -14.47 -12.70 -23.53
CA ARG A 168 -15.20 -11.58 -24.16
C ARG A 168 -14.62 -10.23 -23.77
N GLU A 169 -14.17 -10.11 -22.52
CA GLU A 169 -13.69 -8.86 -21.97
C GLU A 169 -12.17 -8.67 -22.14
N ARG A 170 -11.42 -9.73 -22.47
CA ARG A 170 -9.95 -9.77 -22.52
C ARG A 170 -9.31 -9.38 -21.18
N VAL A 171 -9.77 -10.01 -20.11
CA VAL A 171 -9.27 -9.83 -18.73
C VAL A 171 -8.88 -11.18 -18.12
N ALA A 172 -8.11 -11.19 -17.03
CA ALA A 172 -7.73 -12.44 -16.38
C ALA A 172 -8.86 -13.01 -15.50
N VAL A 173 -8.79 -14.31 -15.22
CA VAL A 173 -9.62 -14.97 -14.21
C VAL A 173 -8.75 -15.31 -13.01
N VAL A 174 -9.07 -14.74 -11.85
CA VAL A 174 -8.41 -15.03 -10.57
C VAL A 174 -9.29 -15.98 -9.77
N VAL A 175 -8.78 -17.17 -9.47
CA VAL A 175 -9.54 -18.19 -8.73
C VAL A 175 -9.04 -18.27 -7.29
N HIS A 176 -9.94 -18.09 -6.33
CA HIS A 176 -9.65 -18.24 -4.92
C HIS A 176 -9.94 -19.68 -4.46
N ARG A 177 -9.30 -20.11 -3.38
CA ARG A 177 -9.58 -21.34 -2.64
C ARG A 177 -10.73 -21.12 -1.67
N ARG A 178 -11.20 -22.19 -1.02
CA ARG A 178 -12.32 -22.16 -0.07
C ARG A 178 -12.03 -21.33 1.19
N ASP A 179 -10.76 -21.22 1.56
CA ASP A 179 -10.23 -20.36 2.62
C ASP A 179 -10.05 -18.89 2.17
N GLY A 180 -10.48 -18.54 0.96
CA GLY A 180 -10.32 -17.20 0.37
C GLY A 180 -8.93 -16.91 -0.20
N SER A 181 -7.96 -17.81 -0.08
CA SER A 181 -6.61 -17.60 -0.60
C SER A 181 -6.58 -17.71 -2.13
N VAL A 182 -5.88 -16.80 -2.81
CA VAL A 182 -5.73 -16.86 -4.28
C VAL A 182 -4.90 -18.10 -4.66
N ARG A 183 -5.37 -18.87 -5.63
CA ARG A 183 -4.57 -19.91 -6.28
C ARG A 183 -3.52 -19.18 -7.14
N ALA A 184 -2.24 -19.29 -6.79
CA ALA A 184 -1.16 -18.78 -7.62
C ALA A 184 -1.32 -19.36 -9.03
N GLY A 185 -1.42 -18.50 -10.04
CA GLY A 185 -1.59 -18.92 -11.42
C GLY A 185 -0.38 -19.71 -11.88
N ALA A 186 -0.64 -20.89 -12.46
CA ALA A 186 0.20 -21.38 -13.53
C ALA A 186 0.16 -20.31 -14.65
N GLY A 187 1.34 -19.81 -15.02
CA GLY A 187 1.50 -19.01 -16.22
C GLY A 187 1.20 -19.80 -17.47
#